data_AF-A0AAX3P9Y4-F1
#
_entry.id   AF-A0AAX3P9Y4-F1
#
_cell.length_a   1.000
_cell.length_b   1.000
_cell.length_c   1.000
_cell.angle_alpha   90.00
_cell.angle_beta   90.00
_cell.angle_gamma   90.00
#
_symmetry.space_group_name_H-M   'P 1'
#
loop_
_entity.id
_entity.type
_entity.pdbx_description
1 polymer ?
#
loop_
_entity_poly.entity_id
_entity_poly.type
_entity_poly.pdbx_seq_one_letter_code
_entity_poly.pdbx_strand_id
1 'polypeptide(L)'
;MDLSSYGLQRVKLNHAITLDDEESELEPQNPNPRGAHGTEKETDPLDEIIKSFNEKWFQGWSSTPEEQRVKFVNILDSVKKHPDFESKYQNNTDPINRELAFEKIMREVMLARRKDELELYKLFANDPAFKASWMQSAQRMVGM
;
A
#
# COMPACT_ATOMS: atom_id res chain seq x y z
N MET A 1 55.39 24.79 26.74
CA MET A 1 54.37 23.97 27.40
C MET A 1 54.78 23.83 28.84
N ASP A 2 54.12 24.58 29.72
CA ASP A 2 54.40 24.56 31.16
C ASP A 2 53.62 23.42 31.80
N LEU A 3 54.35 22.45 32.35
CA LEU A 3 53.84 21.21 32.96
C LEU A 3 53.58 21.38 34.47
N SER A 4 53.72 22.59 35.01
CA SER A 4 53.56 22.92 36.43
C SER A 4 52.18 22.57 37.01
N SER A 5 51.15 22.49 36.18
CA SER A 5 49.77 22.15 36.61
C SER A 5 49.45 20.64 36.64
N TYR A 6 50.35 19.77 36.17
CA TYR A 6 50.16 18.30 36.19
C TYR A 6 50.84 17.62 37.38
N GLY A 7 51.55 18.36 38.21
CA GLY A 7 52.00 17.88 39.51
C GLY A 7 50.80 17.82 40.46
N LEU A 8 50.21 16.64 40.63
CA LEU A 8 49.36 16.35 41.79
C LEU A 8 50.20 16.62 43.05
N GLN A 9 50.03 17.80 43.64
CA GLN A 9 50.68 18.16 44.89
C GLN A 9 50.12 17.25 45.98
N ARG A 10 50.97 16.38 46.53
CA ARG A 10 50.61 15.46 47.60
C ARG A 10 50.48 16.26 48.90
N VAL A 11 49.32 16.89 49.12
CA VAL A 11 49.11 17.87 50.23
C VAL A 11 48.97 17.19 51.60
N LYS A 12 48.70 15.88 51.66
CA LYS A 12 48.56 15.14 52.91
C LYS A 12 49.28 13.79 52.81
N LEU A 13 50.47 13.69 53.41
CA LEU A 13 51.18 12.42 53.60
C LEU A 13 50.51 11.69 54.79
N ASN A 14 50.20 10.40 54.64
CA ASN A 14 49.67 9.53 55.72
C ASN A 14 48.26 9.87 56.25
N HIS A 15 47.38 10.51 55.47
CA HIS A 15 45.97 10.59 55.83
C HIS A 15 45.27 9.28 55.46
N ALA A 16 44.74 8.56 56.45
CA ALA A 16 43.88 7.41 56.19
C ALA A 16 42.56 7.93 55.61
N ILE A 17 42.19 7.47 54.42
CA ILE A 17 40.86 7.69 53.86
C ILE A 17 39.98 6.65 54.56
N THR A 18 39.17 7.07 55.52
CA THR A 18 38.15 6.20 56.09
C THR A 18 37.02 6.07 55.08
N LEU A 19 36.78 4.84 54.63
CA LEU A 19 35.56 4.47 53.93
C LEU A 19 34.49 4.19 55.00
N ASP A 20 33.27 4.63 54.75
CA ASP A 20 32.13 4.21 55.55
C ASP A 20 31.78 2.77 55.14
N ASP A 21 31.76 1.84 56.09
CA ASP A 21 31.47 0.41 55.84
C ASP A 21 29.96 0.13 55.79
N GLU A 22 29.11 1.16 55.99
CA GLU A 22 27.67 1.04 55.82
C GLU A 22 27.29 0.88 54.33
N GLU A 23 26.42 -0.09 54.06
CA GLU A 23 25.93 -0.38 52.71
C GLU A 23 25.05 0.80 52.23
N SER A 24 25.53 1.54 51.23
CA SER A 24 24.76 2.64 50.62
C SER A 24 24.18 2.20 49.28
N GLU A 25 22.86 2.28 49.13
CA GLU A 25 22.18 2.00 47.87
C GLU A 25 22.06 3.29 47.06
N LEU A 26 22.61 3.30 45.85
CA LEU A 26 22.44 4.41 44.92
C LEU A 26 21.24 4.14 44.03
N GLU A 27 20.24 5.01 44.08
CA GLU A 27 19.14 4.94 43.13
C GLU A 27 19.67 5.10 41.69
N PRO A 28 19.13 4.34 40.71
CA PRO A 28 19.50 4.54 39.32
C PRO A 28 19.19 5.98 38.92
N GLN A 29 20.19 6.70 38.42
CA GLN A 29 20.04 8.11 38.02
C GLN A 29 18.95 8.35 36.95
N ASN A 30 18.42 7.29 36.35
CA ASN A 30 17.28 7.38 35.44
C ASN A 30 16.44 6.09 35.53
N PRO A 31 15.21 6.14 36.07
CA PRO A 31 14.31 4.98 36.15
C PRO A 31 13.75 4.53 34.80
N ASN A 32 14.03 5.27 33.72
CA ASN A 32 13.60 4.93 32.37
C ASN A 32 14.83 4.55 31.52
N PRO A 33 15.29 3.28 31.55
CA PRO A 33 16.16 2.80 30.49
C PRO A 33 15.36 3.01 29.21
N ARG A 34 15.89 3.75 28.24
CA ARG A 34 15.28 3.82 26.92
C ARG A 34 15.27 2.40 26.35
N GLY A 35 14.22 1.64 26.65
CA GLY A 35 13.93 0.40 25.98
C GLY A 35 13.69 0.76 24.53
N ALA A 36 14.36 0.06 23.63
CA ALA A 36 14.19 0.18 22.18
C ALA A 36 12.77 -0.26 21.70
N HIS A 37 11.79 -0.29 22.58
CA HIS A 37 10.37 -0.48 22.29
C HIS A 37 9.62 0.82 22.57
N GLY A 38 10.08 1.90 21.93
CA GLY A 38 9.28 3.11 21.81
C GLY A 38 8.26 2.92 20.69
N THR A 39 7.02 2.60 21.05
CA THR A 39 5.79 3.09 20.37
C THR A 39 5.80 3.08 18.83
N GLU A 40 6.43 2.12 18.18
CA GLU A 40 6.22 1.91 16.76
C GLU A 40 4.91 1.15 16.64
N LYS A 41 3.94 1.83 16.04
CA LYS A 41 2.69 1.22 15.56
C LYS A 41 3.12 -0.06 14.85
N GLU A 42 2.69 -1.23 15.32
CA GLU A 42 2.91 -2.50 14.63
C GLU A 42 2.20 -2.41 13.26
N THR A 43 2.84 -1.80 12.28
CA THR A 43 2.45 -1.90 10.89
C THR A 43 2.96 -3.26 10.44
N ASP A 44 2.04 -4.19 10.24
CA ASP A 44 2.36 -5.49 9.68
C ASP A 44 3.13 -5.25 8.37
N PRO A 45 4.31 -5.86 8.16
CA PRO A 45 5.03 -5.75 6.89
C PRO A 45 4.15 -6.09 5.67
N LEU A 46 3.13 -6.95 5.84
CA LEU A 46 2.15 -7.24 4.80
C LEU A 46 1.26 -6.04 4.45
N ASP A 47 0.85 -5.26 5.45
CA ASP A 47 0.03 -4.05 5.23
C ASP A 47 0.82 -2.98 4.48
N GLU A 48 2.12 -2.85 4.76
CA GLU A 48 3.00 -1.93 4.04
C GLU A 48 3.23 -2.39 2.58
N ILE A 49 3.38 -3.69 2.34
CA ILE A 49 3.46 -4.27 0.99
C ILE A 49 2.15 -4.02 0.22
N ILE A 50 1.00 -4.25 0.83
CA ILE A 50 -0.30 -4.02 0.20
C ILE A 50 -0.48 -2.54 -0.09
N LYS A 51 -0.14 -1.66 0.86
CA LYS A 51 -0.25 -0.21 0.70
C LYS A 51 0.65 0.29 -0.43
N SER A 52 1.93 -0.09 -0.43
CA SER A 52 2.89 0.31 -1.47
C SER A 52 2.52 -0.24 -2.87
N PHE A 53 1.96 -1.45 -2.95
CA PHE A 53 1.42 -1.99 -4.19
C PHE A 53 0.22 -1.19 -4.70
N ASN A 54 -0.74 -0.90 -3.82
CA ASN A 54 -1.91 -0.09 -4.16
C ASN A 54 -1.48 1.32 -4.61
N GLU A 55 -0.54 1.93 -3.91
CA GLU A 55 0.02 3.22 -4.27
C GLU A 55 0.69 3.18 -5.66
N LYS A 56 1.55 2.20 -5.92
CA LYS A 56 2.30 2.14 -7.17
C LYS A 56 1.43 1.87 -8.41
N TRP A 57 0.40 1.04 -8.27
CA TRP A 57 -0.35 0.52 -9.42
C TRP A 57 -1.77 1.07 -9.55
N PHE A 58 -2.30 1.69 -8.48
CA PHE A 58 -3.67 2.17 -8.43
C PHE A 58 -3.80 3.68 -8.10
N GLN A 59 -2.69 4.41 -8.04
CA GLN A 59 -2.72 5.87 -8.06
C GLN A 59 -3.20 6.38 -9.44
N GLY A 60 -4.19 7.28 -9.44
CA GLY A 60 -4.68 7.96 -10.65
C GLY A 60 -6.00 7.44 -11.22
N TRP A 61 -6.59 6.39 -10.64
CA TRP A 61 -7.99 6.02 -10.93
C TRP A 61 -8.89 6.85 -10.01
N SER A 62 -9.85 7.60 -10.56
CA SER A 62 -10.82 8.41 -9.79
C SER A 62 -11.81 7.57 -8.95
N SER A 63 -11.68 6.24 -8.99
CA SER A 63 -12.50 5.27 -8.30
C SER A 63 -11.90 4.86 -6.95
N THR A 64 -12.76 4.47 -6.00
CA THR A 64 -12.32 3.90 -4.72
C THR A 64 -11.55 2.59 -4.92
N PRO A 65 -10.70 2.15 -3.97
CA PRO A 65 -9.98 0.88 -4.08
C PRO A 65 -10.89 -0.33 -4.32
N GLU A 66 -12.10 -0.32 -3.74
CA GLU A 66 -13.10 -1.38 -3.94
C GLU A 66 -13.62 -1.40 -5.37
N GLU A 67 -13.98 -0.25 -5.93
CA GLU A 67 -14.40 -0.13 -7.32
C GLU A 67 -13.30 -0.57 -8.30
N GLN A 68 -12.05 -0.23 -8.00
CA GLN A 68 -10.90 -0.65 -8.81
C GLN A 68 -10.75 -2.18 -8.81
N ARG A 69 -10.89 -2.83 -7.64
CA ARG A 69 -10.88 -4.30 -7.53
C ARG A 69 -11.99 -4.93 -8.34
N VAL A 70 -13.22 -4.44 -8.21
CA VAL A 70 -14.37 -4.94 -8.97
C VAL A 70 -14.15 -4.77 -10.47
N LYS A 71 -13.67 -3.59 -10.90
CA LYS A 71 -13.33 -3.33 -12.31
C LYS A 71 -12.29 -4.31 -12.82
N PHE A 72 -11.21 -4.53 -12.06
CA PHE A 72 -10.13 -5.45 -12.43
C PHE A 72 -10.63 -6.89 -12.56
N VAL A 73 -11.38 -7.39 -11.58
CA VAL A 73 -11.97 -8.75 -11.63
C VAL A 73 -12.87 -8.90 -12.84
N ASN A 74 -13.71 -7.90 -13.11
CA ASN A 74 -14.57 -7.93 -14.28
C ASN A 74 -13.77 -7.92 -15.60
N ILE A 75 -12.61 -7.24 -15.67
CA ILE A 75 -11.74 -7.25 -16.87
C ILE A 75 -11.17 -8.65 -17.06
N LEU A 76 -10.65 -9.26 -16.00
CA LEU A 76 -10.11 -10.62 -16.05
C LEU A 76 -11.16 -11.65 -16.50
N ASP A 77 -12.40 -11.50 -16.03
CA ASP A 77 -13.51 -12.35 -16.49
C ASP A 77 -13.78 -12.16 -17.99
N SER A 78 -13.80 -10.92 -18.49
CA SER A 78 -13.92 -10.64 -19.93
C SER A 78 -12.78 -11.24 -20.76
N VAL A 79 -11.55 -11.22 -20.23
CA VAL A 79 -10.37 -11.82 -20.88
C VAL A 79 -10.50 -13.34 -20.96
N LYS A 80 -10.93 -14.00 -19.89
CA LYS A 80 -11.15 -15.46 -19.87
C LYS A 80 -12.26 -15.90 -20.82
N LYS A 81 -13.30 -15.06 -20.99
CA LYS A 81 -14.40 -15.30 -21.92
C LYS A 81 -14.03 -15.02 -23.39
N HIS A 82 -12.86 -14.45 -23.65
CA HIS A 82 -12.44 -14.14 -25.01
C HIS A 82 -12.21 -15.44 -25.81
N PRO A 83 -12.72 -15.57 -27.05
CA PRO A 83 -12.64 -16.81 -27.83
C PRO A 83 -11.21 -17.30 -28.09
N ASP A 84 -10.27 -16.35 -28.19
CA ASP A 84 -8.85 -16.66 -28.42
C ASP A 84 -8.09 -17.03 -27.14
N PHE A 85 -8.68 -16.89 -25.94
CA PHE A 85 -7.98 -17.08 -24.68
C PHE A 85 -7.53 -18.53 -24.49
N GLU A 86 -8.45 -19.48 -24.63
CA GLU A 86 -8.14 -20.90 -24.41
C GLU A 86 -7.15 -21.42 -25.47
N SER A 87 -7.39 -21.13 -26.74
CA SER A 87 -6.62 -21.66 -27.86
C SER A 87 -5.23 -21.01 -28.02
N LYS A 88 -5.13 -19.68 -27.92
CA LYS A 88 -3.89 -18.94 -28.22
C LYS A 88 -3.05 -18.66 -26.99
N TYR A 89 -3.65 -18.61 -25.80
CA TYR A 89 -2.95 -18.34 -24.55
C TYR A 89 -2.84 -19.57 -23.64
N GLN A 90 -3.96 -20.17 -23.22
CA GLN A 90 -3.96 -21.22 -22.19
C GLN A 90 -3.29 -22.52 -22.67
N ASN A 91 -3.61 -22.97 -23.87
CA ASN A 91 -3.13 -24.25 -24.41
C ASN A 91 -1.83 -24.13 -25.21
N ASN A 92 -1.28 -22.93 -25.34
CA ASN A 92 -0.07 -22.67 -26.12
C ASN A 92 1.18 -22.89 -25.24
N THR A 93 2.13 -23.68 -25.73
CA THR A 93 3.36 -23.99 -25.00
C THR A 93 4.46 -22.96 -25.22
N ASP A 94 4.38 -22.17 -26.30
CA ASP A 94 5.38 -21.15 -26.63
C ASP A 94 5.19 -19.89 -25.77
N PRO A 95 6.16 -19.52 -24.91
CA PRO A 95 6.06 -18.36 -24.05
C PRO A 95 5.89 -17.04 -24.81
N ILE A 96 6.56 -16.86 -25.95
CA ILE A 96 6.54 -15.59 -26.70
C ILE A 96 5.16 -15.40 -27.34
N ASN A 97 4.68 -16.44 -28.00
CA ASN A 97 3.39 -16.40 -28.68
C ASN A 97 2.23 -16.25 -27.67
N ARG A 98 2.34 -16.85 -26.48
CA ARG A 98 1.39 -16.61 -25.38
C ARG A 98 1.33 -15.15 -24.96
N GLU A 99 2.48 -14.52 -24.74
CA GLU A 99 2.53 -13.12 -24.31
C GLU A 99 1.90 -12.19 -25.35
N LEU A 100 2.24 -12.38 -26.64
CA LEU A 100 1.64 -11.64 -27.74
C LEU A 100 0.13 -11.85 -27.86
N ALA A 101 -0.32 -13.10 -27.72
CA ALA A 101 -1.75 -13.42 -27.73
C ALA A 101 -2.48 -12.75 -26.57
N PHE A 102 -1.91 -12.79 -25.36
CA PHE A 102 -2.48 -12.14 -24.19
C PHE A 102 -2.58 -10.63 -24.36
N GLU A 103 -1.52 -9.97 -24.83
CA GLU A 103 -1.53 -8.53 -25.09
C GLU A 103 -2.63 -8.15 -26.09
N LYS A 104 -2.77 -8.93 -27.17
CA LYS A 104 -3.82 -8.72 -28.17
C LYS A 104 -5.22 -8.86 -27.57
N ILE A 105 -5.46 -9.94 -26.82
CA ILE A 105 -6.75 -10.17 -26.15
C ILE A 105 -7.08 -9.03 -25.20
N MET A 106 -6.12 -8.63 -24.35
CA MET A 106 -6.28 -7.52 -23.42
C MET A 106 -6.67 -6.23 -24.16
N ARG A 107 -6.01 -5.92 -25.28
CA ARG A 107 -6.30 -4.74 -26.09
C ARG A 107 -7.72 -4.77 -26.64
N GLU A 108 -8.15 -5.90 -27.19
CA GLU A 108 -9.50 -6.08 -27.74
C GLU A 108 -10.58 -5.94 -26.66
N VAL A 109 -10.39 -6.56 -25.49
CA VAL A 109 -11.29 -6.44 -24.34
C VAL A 109 -11.41 -4.99 -23.87
N MET A 110 -10.30 -4.26 -23.77
CA MET A 110 -10.30 -2.86 -23.34
C MET A 110 -11.01 -1.94 -24.35
N LEU A 111 -10.85 -2.22 -25.65
CA LEU A 111 -11.55 -1.48 -26.71
C LEU A 111 -13.06 -1.76 -26.70
N ALA A 112 -13.46 -3.01 -26.51
CA ALA A 112 -14.87 -3.39 -26.39
C ALA A 112 -15.53 -2.67 -25.21
N ARG A 113 -14.90 -2.71 -24.02
CA ARG A 113 -15.40 -1.98 -22.84
C ARG A 113 -15.53 -0.48 -23.06
N ARG A 114 -14.53 0.15 -23.67
CA ARG A 114 -14.61 1.58 -24.00
C ARG A 114 -15.81 1.87 -24.90
N LYS A 115 -16.05 1.02 -25.90
CA LYS A 115 -17.18 1.17 -26.81
C LYS A 115 -18.51 1.06 -26.04
N ASP A 116 -18.65 0.07 -25.17
CA ASP A 116 -19.87 -0.13 -24.37
C ASP A 116 -20.13 1.05 -23.43
N GLU A 117 -19.09 1.56 -22.77
CA GLU A 117 -19.18 2.75 -21.91
C GLU A 117 -19.61 3.99 -22.72
N LEU A 118 -18.98 4.23 -23.88
CA LEU A 118 -19.36 5.33 -24.76
C LEU A 118 -20.78 5.19 -25.31
N GLU A 119 -21.21 3.97 -25.61
CA GLU A 119 -22.56 3.68 -26.08
C GLU A 119 -23.61 3.99 -25.01
N LEU A 120 -23.35 3.63 -23.74
CA LEU A 120 -24.20 4.01 -22.62
C LEU A 120 -24.39 5.54 -22.54
N TYR A 121 -23.30 6.31 -22.60
CA TYR A 121 -23.38 7.78 -22.57
C TYR A 121 -24.11 8.34 -23.79
N LYS A 122 -23.87 7.75 -24.98
CA LYS A 122 -24.55 8.14 -26.21
C LYS A 122 -26.06 7.91 -26.13
N LEU A 123 -26.49 6.74 -25.63
CA LEU A 123 -27.90 6.42 -25.42
C LEU A 123 -28.53 7.37 -24.40
N PHE A 124 -27.85 7.61 -23.29
CA PHE A 124 -28.33 8.55 -22.27
C PHE A 124 -28.51 9.99 -22.79
N ALA A 125 -27.61 10.45 -23.66
CA ALA A 125 -27.67 11.79 -24.23
C ALA A 125 -28.69 11.93 -25.37
N ASN A 126 -28.81 10.93 -26.25
CA ASN A 126 -29.54 11.06 -27.51
C ASN A 126 -30.89 10.36 -27.54
N ASP A 127 -31.18 9.43 -26.62
CA ASP A 127 -32.45 8.72 -26.55
C ASP A 127 -33.28 9.20 -25.35
N PRO A 128 -34.35 10.00 -25.58
CA PRO A 128 -35.21 10.51 -24.51
C PRO A 128 -35.95 9.41 -23.75
N ALA A 129 -36.34 8.32 -24.41
CA ALA A 129 -37.07 7.23 -23.78
C ALA A 129 -36.15 6.43 -22.84
N PHE A 130 -34.94 6.11 -23.33
CA PHE A 130 -33.91 5.50 -22.50
C PHE A 130 -33.59 6.37 -21.28
N LYS A 131 -33.31 7.67 -21.50
CA LYS A 131 -33.03 8.62 -20.42
C LYS A 131 -34.14 8.68 -19.36
N ALA A 132 -35.40 8.76 -19.78
CA ALA A 132 -36.53 8.81 -18.86
C ALA A 132 -36.64 7.53 -18.01
N SER A 133 -36.52 6.35 -18.64
CA SER A 133 -36.57 5.06 -17.95
C SER A 133 -35.41 4.87 -16.97
N TRP A 134 -34.21 5.32 -17.36
CA TRP A 134 -33.01 5.26 -16.53
C TRP A 134 -33.15 6.16 -15.29
N MET A 135 -33.59 7.41 -15.48
CA MET A 135 -33.82 8.35 -14.38
C MET A 135 -34.89 7.85 -13.42
N GLN A 136 -36.01 7.33 -13.92
CA GLN A 136 -37.08 6.80 -13.07
C GLN A 136 -36.59 5.60 -12.24
N SER A 137 -35.80 4.72 -12.84
CA SER A 137 -35.22 3.56 -12.14
C SER A 137 -34.23 4.00 -11.05
N ALA A 138 -33.37 4.97 -11.36
CA ALA A 138 -32.43 5.54 -10.41
C ALA A 138 -33.13 6.24 -9.23
N GLN A 139 -34.19 7.01 -9.49
CA GLN A 139 -34.98 7.67 -8.44
C GLN A 139 -35.57 6.67 -7.44
N ARG A 140 -36.19 5.59 -7.96
CA ARG A 140 -36.76 4.52 -7.11
C ARG A 140 -35.70 3.85 -6.23
N MET A 141 -34.49 3.64 -6.76
CA MET A 141 -33.39 3.02 -6.01
C MET A 141 -32.82 3.93 -4.92
N VAL A 142 -32.79 5.24 -5.16
CA VAL A 142 -32.32 6.24 -4.18
C VAL A 142 -33.37 6.52 -3.09
N GLY A 143 -34.60 6.02 -3.25
CA GLY A 143 -35.66 6.15 -2.25
C GLY A 143 -36.46 7.45 -2.37
N MET A 144 -36.67 7.91 -3.62
CA MET A 144 -37.72 8.89 -3.96
C MET A 144 -38.83 8.23 -4.78
#